data_AF-A0A432SXZ5-F1
#
_entry.id   AF-A0A432SXZ5-F1
#
_cell.length_a   1.000
_cell.length_b   1.000
_cell.length_c   1.000
_cell.angle_alpha   90.00
_cell.angle_beta   90.00
_cell.angle_gamma   90.00
#
_symmetry.space_group_name_H-M   'P 1'
#
loop_
_entity.id
_entity.type
_entity.pdbx_description
1 polymer ?
#
loop_
_entity_poly.entity_id
_entity_poly.type
_entity_poly.pdbx_seq_one_letter_code
_entity_poly.pdbx_strand_id
1 'polypeptide(L)'
;MLRDERYAVNFVGSRQAGSAIVPHFDVDNEGYPGWTSRQIADHVYGFLQANQPDIILLHIGSNDWSDNVNNINRILDNIDTYERHYNHHIKVILARIINRQQYQAWITTLNRRIQSIANNRNAHGDDIYVVDMEYGAGLNYHTDFQDRTHPNNTGYYKMASVWFRALKRFLPSPIPLEPKNLRVTSVGTTSATISWTDTSNNEQGFRIYYGNKLVATLGANTTSYTIHDLNPNERYKYTVVSYSSGGNSNNRYIFVKTKGDYAWLIAVRHNILY
;
A
#
# COMPACT_ATOMS: atom_id res chain seq x y z
N MET A 1 1.54 1.33 11.71
CA MET A 1 2.66 1.72 10.81
C MET A 1 2.18 1.95 9.37
N LEU A 2 1.84 0.91 8.58
CA LEU A 2 1.42 1.08 7.16
C LEU A 2 0.22 2.00 6.98
N ARG A 3 -0.86 1.77 7.74
CA ARG A 3 -2.06 2.62 7.70
C ARG A 3 -1.77 4.07 8.09
N ASP A 4 -0.88 4.28 9.07
CA ASP A 4 -0.53 5.62 9.57
C ASP A 4 0.23 6.41 8.49
N GLU A 5 1.00 5.73 7.65
CA GLU A 5 1.60 6.29 6.44
C GLU A 5 0.70 6.21 5.20
N ARG A 6 -0.55 5.75 5.32
CA ARG A 6 -1.55 5.67 4.23
C ARG A 6 -1.20 4.74 3.07
N TYR A 7 -0.44 3.68 3.33
CA TYR A 7 -0.34 2.57 2.38
C TYR A 7 -1.68 1.85 2.29
N ALA A 8 -2.16 1.64 1.07
CA ALA A 8 -3.31 0.78 0.79
C ALA A 8 -2.81 -0.66 0.71
N VAL A 9 -3.07 -1.44 1.75
CA VAL A 9 -2.68 -2.85 1.84
C VAL A 9 -3.87 -3.65 2.36
N ASN A 10 -3.94 -4.91 1.92
CA ASN A 10 -4.84 -5.92 2.44
C ASN A 10 -3.97 -7.10 2.88
N PHE A 11 -3.94 -7.40 4.17
CA PHE A 11 -3.38 -8.65 4.63
C PHE A 11 -4.35 -9.78 4.27
N VAL A 12 -3.81 -10.95 4.01
CA VAL A 12 -4.58 -12.11 3.53
C VAL A 12 -4.11 -13.36 4.25
N GLY A 13 -5.04 -14.26 4.50
CA GLY A 13 -4.79 -15.52 5.16
C GLY A 13 -6.03 -16.10 5.81
N SER A 14 -5.96 -17.39 6.11
CA SER A 14 -7.05 -18.15 6.72
C SER A 14 -7.18 -17.99 8.25
N ARG A 15 -6.21 -17.33 8.90
CA ARG A 15 -6.18 -17.11 10.35
C ARG A 15 -6.44 -15.63 10.65
N GLN A 16 -7.07 -15.38 11.80
CA GLN A 16 -7.27 -14.03 12.33
C GLN A 16 -6.69 -13.94 13.74
N ALA A 17 -5.86 -12.93 13.99
CA ALA A 17 -5.29 -12.67 15.31
C ALA A 17 -5.07 -11.17 15.53
N GLY A 18 -5.35 -10.69 16.75
CA GLY A 18 -5.17 -9.28 17.11
C GLY A 18 -6.43 -8.41 17.01
N SER A 19 -7.62 -9.00 16.90
CA SER A 19 -8.90 -8.27 16.76
C SER A 19 -9.23 -7.32 17.93
N ALA A 20 -8.62 -7.55 19.09
CA ALA A 20 -8.76 -6.70 20.27
C ALA A 20 -7.91 -5.41 20.23
N ILE A 21 -7.01 -5.25 19.25
CA ILE A 21 -6.16 -4.07 19.13
C ILE A 21 -6.94 -2.91 18.52
N VAL A 22 -6.81 -1.73 19.12
CA VAL A 22 -7.46 -0.49 18.72
C VAL A 22 -6.41 0.55 18.34
N PRO A 23 -6.63 1.35 17.29
CA PRO A 23 -7.71 1.24 16.29
C PRO A 23 -7.62 -0.05 15.48
N HIS A 24 -8.79 -0.65 15.17
CA HIS A 24 -8.91 -1.88 14.41
C HIS A 24 -8.08 -1.82 13.12
N PHE A 25 -7.46 -2.95 12.80
CA PHE A 25 -6.66 -3.14 11.60
C PHE A 25 -6.98 -4.52 11.01
N ASP A 26 -6.49 -4.76 9.80
CA ASP A 26 -6.61 -6.04 9.12
C ASP A 26 -5.82 -7.13 9.87
N VAL A 27 -6.53 -8.16 10.34
CA VAL A 27 -5.99 -9.20 11.22
C VAL A 27 -5.68 -10.51 10.51
N ASP A 28 -5.91 -10.57 9.19
CA ASP A 28 -5.75 -11.79 8.41
C ASP A 28 -4.27 -12.17 8.28
N ASN A 29 -3.95 -13.46 8.44
CA ASN A 29 -2.59 -13.98 8.38
C ASN A 29 -2.54 -15.50 8.16
N GLU A 30 -1.35 -16.02 7.89
CA GLU A 30 -1.04 -17.46 7.88
C GLU A 30 -0.05 -17.81 9.02
N GLY A 31 -0.31 -17.27 10.21
CA GLY A 31 0.48 -17.51 11.42
C GLY A 31 -0.02 -18.73 12.21
N TYR A 32 0.86 -19.72 12.41
CA TYR A 32 0.55 -20.96 13.11
C TYR A 32 1.54 -21.22 14.26
N PRO A 33 1.14 -20.97 15.52
CA PRO A 33 2.00 -21.23 16.68
C PRO A 33 2.49 -22.68 16.70
N GLY A 34 3.79 -22.87 16.88
CA GLY A 34 4.42 -24.19 16.98
C GLY A 34 4.66 -24.92 15.65
N TRP A 35 4.18 -24.42 14.51
CA TRP A 35 4.43 -25.06 13.22
C TRP A 35 5.89 -24.95 12.80
N THR A 36 6.40 -26.04 12.23
CA THR A 36 7.72 -26.16 11.62
C THR A 36 7.71 -25.71 10.16
N SER A 37 8.88 -25.45 9.59
CA SER A 37 9.00 -25.14 8.16
C SER A 37 8.49 -26.28 7.27
N ARG A 38 8.56 -27.54 7.71
CA ARG A 38 7.96 -28.68 7.00
C ARG A 38 6.45 -28.52 6.83
N GLN A 39 5.75 -28.20 7.92
CA GLN A 39 4.30 -28.07 7.90
C GLN A 39 3.86 -26.91 7.02
N ILE A 40 4.56 -25.77 7.08
CA ILE A 40 4.31 -24.67 6.14
C ILE A 40 4.56 -25.11 4.70
N ALA A 41 5.65 -25.83 4.43
CA ALA A 41 5.96 -26.34 3.09
C ALA A 41 4.90 -27.34 2.57
N ASP A 42 4.20 -28.07 3.46
CA ASP A 42 3.11 -28.98 3.09
C ASP A 42 1.80 -28.22 2.72
N HIS A 43 1.64 -26.96 3.14
CA HIS A 43 0.38 -26.20 2.99
C HIS A 43 0.49 -24.94 2.13
N VAL A 44 1.69 -24.37 1.98
CA VAL A 44 1.88 -23.03 1.40
C VAL A 44 1.23 -22.90 0.02
N TYR A 45 1.31 -23.91 -0.84
CA TYR A 45 0.69 -23.86 -2.17
C TYR A 45 -0.83 -23.62 -2.09
N GLY A 46 -1.52 -24.30 -1.16
CA GLY A 46 -2.95 -24.07 -0.91
C GLY A 46 -3.25 -22.68 -0.36
N PHE A 47 -2.39 -22.15 0.53
CA PHE A 47 -2.51 -20.77 1.00
C PHE A 47 -2.37 -19.76 -0.14
N LEU A 48 -1.45 -19.99 -1.09
CA LEU A 48 -1.27 -19.13 -2.25
C LEU A 48 -2.52 -19.15 -3.15
N GLN A 49 -3.10 -20.33 -3.41
CA GLN A 49 -4.32 -20.46 -4.19
C GLN A 49 -5.52 -19.73 -3.56
N ALA A 50 -5.65 -19.81 -2.24
CA ALA A 50 -6.76 -19.19 -1.52
C ALA A 50 -6.66 -17.66 -1.46
N ASN A 51 -5.43 -17.12 -1.38
CA ASN A 51 -5.21 -15.73 -1.00
C ASN A 51 -4.58 -14.86 -2.10
N GLN A 52 -3.92 -15.46 -3.09
CA GLN A 52 -3.26 -14.80 -4.22
C GLN A 52 -2.41 -13.56 -3.81
N PRO A 53 -1.46 -13.71 -2.88
CA PRO A 53 -0.70 -12.57 -2.37
C PRO A 53 0.29 -12.02 -3.40
N ASP A 54 0.56 -10.71 -3.38
CA ASP A 54 1.65 -10.08 -4.14
C ASP A 54 2.99 -10.13 -3.40
N ILE A 55 2.95 -10.12 -2.06
CA ILE A 55 4.12 -10.09 -1.17
C ILE A 55 3.92 -11.06 -0.01
N ILE A 56 4.94 -11.85 0.31
CA ILE A 56 4.98 -12.75 1.47
C ILE A 56 6.02 -12.25 2.47
N LEU A 57 5.63 -12.18 3.76
CA LEU A 57 6.58 -12.02 4.87
C LEU A 57 6.83 -13.39 5.50
N LEU A 58 8.00 -13.97 5.26
CA LEU A 58 8.30 -15.33 5.71
C LEU A 58 9.30 -15.32 6.88
N HIS A 59 8.85 -15.71 8.08
CA HIS A 59 9.69 -15.89 9.27
C HIS A 59 9.42 -17.26 9.89
N ILE A 60 10.14 -18.29 9.41
CA ILE A 60 9.92 -19.69 9.77
C ILE A 60 11.25 -20.43 10.00
N GLY A 61 11.26 -21.40 10.91
CA GLY A 61 12.46 -22.17 11.25
C GLY A 61 12.73 -22.30 12.74
N SER A 62 12.17 -21.41 13.58
CA SER A 62 12.41 -21.43 15.03
C SER A 62 11.96 -22.73 15.71
N ASN A 63 10.90 -23.36 15.20
CA ASN A 63 10.32 -24.59 15.74
C ASN A 63 10.96 -25.86 15.18
N ASP A 64 11.82 -25.75 14.18
CA ASP A 64 12.49 -26.88 13.54
C ASP A 64 13.65 -27.41 14.41
N TRP A 65 14.15 -26.61 15.36
CA TRP A 65 15.28 -26.95 16.26
C TRP A 65 16.51 -27.47 15.49
N SER A 66 16.73 -26.92 14.30
CA SER A 66 17.75 -27.36 13.34
C SER A 66 18.22 -26.18 12.49
N ASP A 67 19.47 -26.23 12.03
CA ASP A 67 19.99 -25.31 11.01
C ASP A 67 19.68 -25.76 9.57
N ASN A 68 18.93 -26.84 9.39
CA ASN A 68 18.55 -27.35 8.08
C ASN A 68 17.52 -26.44 7.39
N VAL A 69 17.79 -26.10 6.13
CA VAL A 69 16.97 -25.18 5.31
C VAL A 69 16.17 -25.88 4.20
N ASN A 70 16.19 -27.22 4.13
CA ASN A 70 15.56 -27.98 3.05
C ASN A 70 14.06 -27.69 2.93
N ASN A 71 13.36 -27.61 4.07
CA ASN A 71 11.93 -27.29 4.07
C ASN A 71 11.67 -25.81 3.77
N ILE A 72 12.58 -24.90 4.11
CA ILE A 72 12.50 -23.49 3.68
C ILE A 72 12.65 -23.42 2.15
N ASN A 73 13.61 -24.12 1.55
CA ASN A 73 13.71 -24.26 0.10
C ASN A 73 12.43 -24.86 -0.49
N ARG A 74 11.85 -25.89 0.13
CA ARG A 74 10.59 -26.47 -0.34
C ARG A 74 9.42 -25.48 -0.30
N ILE A 75 9.38 -24.55 0.67
CA ILE A 75 8.40 -23.44 0.66
C ILE A 75 8.59 -22.58 -0.59
N LEU A 76 9.84 -22.18 -0.86
CA LEU A 76 10.17 -21.35 -2.02
C LEU A 76 9.89 -22.08 -3.35
N ASP A 77 10.19 -23.39 -3.45
CA ASP A 77 9.84 -24.20 -4.63
C ASP A 77 8.32 -24.26 -4.90
N ASN A 78 7.50 -24.26 -3.84
CA ASN A 78 6.05 -24.19 -3.96
C ASN A 78 5.59 -22.80 -4.44
N ILE A 79 6.28 -21.73 -4.03
CA ILE A 79 6.04 -20.37 -4.54
C ILE A 79 6.36 -20.35 -6.04
N ASP A 80 7.53 -20.78 -6.49
CA ASP A 80 7.87 -20.81 -7.93
C ASP A 80 6.85 -21.62 -8.74
N THR A 81 6.37 -22.73 -8.17
CA THR A 81 5.36 -23.57 -8.81
C THR A 81 4.05 -22.84 -8.97
N TYR A 82 3.62 -22.10 -7.95
CA TYR A 82 2.44 -21.25 -8.01
C TYR A 82 2.62 -20.12 -9.04
N GLU A 83 3.75 -19.42 -9.02
CA GLU A 83 4.04 -18.32 -9.95
C GLU A 83 3.95 -18.79 -11.41
N ARG A 84 4.53 -19.95 -11.71
CA ARG A 84 4.46 -20.58 -13.04
C ARG A 84 3.05 -20.99 -13.44
N HIS A 85 2.26 -21.54 -12.51
CA HIS A 85 0.90 -22.01 -12.81
C HIS A 85 -0.08 -20.87 -13.04
N TYR A 86 0.05 -19.77 -12.30
CA TYR A 86 -0.90 -18.65 -12.35
C TYR A 86 -0.39 -17.41 -13.07
N ASN A 87 0.86 -17.44 -13.56
CA ASN A 87 1.54 -16.27 -14.12
C ASN A 87 1.45 -15.05 -13.18
N HIS A 88 1.67 -15.30 -11.89
CA HIS A 88 1.53 -14.32 -10.80
C HIS A 88 2.81 -14.28 -10.00
N HIS A 89 3.59 -13.20 -10.17
CA HIS A 89 4.88 -13.01 -9.51
C HIS A 89 4.71 -12.64 -8.04
N ILE A 90 5.53 -13.21 -7.15
CA ILE A 90 5.47 -13.01 -5.71
C ILE A 90 6.81 -12.48 -5.20
N LYS A 91 6.77 -11.33 -4.53
CA LYS A 91 7.89 -10.84 -3.72
C LYS A 91 7.97 -11.62 -2.42
N VAL A 92 9.12 -12.21 -2.09
CA VAL A 92 9.31 -12.84 -0.76
C VAL A 92 10.23 -11.97 0.09
N ILE A 93 9.72 -11.44 1.20
CA ILE A 93 10.56 -10.84 2.23
C ILE A 93 10.90 -11.94 3.25
N LEU A 94 12.09 -12.52 3.10
CA LEU A 94 12.54 -13.66 3.91
C LEU A 94 13.31 -13.17 5.14
N ALA A 95 12.81 -13.46 6.33
CA ALA A 95 13.49 -13.09 7.56
C ALA A 95 14.52 -14.14 8.00
N ARG A 96 15.70 -13.65 8.37
CA ARG A 96 16.53 -14.32 9.37
C ARG A 96 15.79 -14.34 10.70
N ILE A 97 15.96 -15.41 11.45
CA ILE A 97 15.22 -15.75 12.66
C ILE A 97 15.81 -15.06 13.89
N ILE A 98 14.95 -14.49 14.74
CA ILE A 98 15.36 -14.00 16.05
C ILE A 98 16.03 -15.11 16.89
N ASN A 99 17.03 -14.77 17.68
CA ASN A 99 17.56 -15.72 18.65
C ASN A 99 16.63 -15.85 19.88
N ARG A 100 17.00 -16.69 20.83
CA ARG A 100 16.27 -16.89 22.09
C ARG A 100 16.93 -16.10 23.22
N GLN A 101 16.23 -15.93 24.35
CA GLN A 101 16.83 -15.27 25.53
C GLN A 101 18.16 -15.94 25.94
N GLN A 102 18.15 -17.28 25.97
CA GLN A 102 19.38 -18.07 26.04
C GLN A 102 19.84 -18.35 24.62
N TYR A 103 20.94 -17.71 24.24
CA TYR A 103 21.54 -17.80 22.91
C TYR A 103 21.68 -19.26 22.42
N GLN A 104 21.29 -19.47 21.17
CA GLN A 104 21.38 -20.73 20.46
C GLN A 104 22.25 -20.57 19.21
N ALA A 105 23.43 -21.19 19.20
CA ALA A 105 24.38 -21.09 18.07
C ALA A 105 23.82 -21.68 16.75
N TRP A 106 22.90 -22.63 16.84
CA TRP A 106 22.26 -23.22 15.67
C TRP A 106 21.35 -22.21 14.94
N ILE A 107 20.73 -21.25 15.65
CA ILE A 107 19.89 -20.20 15.03
C ILE A 107 20.75 -19.27 14.18
N THR A 108 21.90 -18.83 14.71
CA THR A 108 22.84 -18.00 13.94
C THR A 108 23.40 -18.75 12.73
N THR A 109 23.53 -20.07 12.82
CA THR A 109 23.92 -20.93 11.69
C THR A 109 22.80 -21.07 10.67
N LEU A 110 21.56 -21.28 11.11
CA LEU A 110 20.35 -21.26 10.28
C LEU A 110 20.26 -19.94 9.50
N ASN A 111 20.47 -18.81 10.17
CA ASN A 111 20.40 -17.48 9.57
C ASN A 111 21.42 -17.25 8.46
N ARG A 112 22.65 -17.76 8.62
CA ARG A 112 23.66 -17.75 7.55
C ARG A 112 23.24 -18.60 6.35
N ARG A 113 22.61 -19.75 6.60
CA ARG A 113 22.08 -20.61 5.53
C ARG A 113 20.86 -20.00 4.84
N ILE A 114 19.95 -19.36 5.57
CA ILE A 114 18.83 -18.57 5.02
C ILE A 114 19.34 -17.49 4.06
N GLN A 115 20.38 -16.75 4.46
CA GLN A 115 21.02 -15.77 3.58
C GLN A 115 21.60 -16.44 2.31
N SER A 116 22.28 -17.59 2.48
CA SER A 116 22.90 -18.30 1.36
C SER A 116 21.88 -18.82 0.35
N ILE A 117 20.76 -19.40 0.80
CA ILE A 117 19.72 -19.89 -0.12
C ILE A 117 19.05 -18.73 -0.85
N ALA A 118 18.75 -17.61 -0.17
CA ALA A 118 18.14 -16.46 -0.82
C ALA A 118 19.04 -15.87 -1.91
N ASN A 119 20.34 -15.73 -1.61
CA ASN A 119 21.32 -15.25 -2.59
C ASN A 119 21.41 -16.19 -3.81
N ASN A 120 21.45 -17.50 -3.57
CA ASN A 120 21.49 -18.48 -4.64
C ASN A 120 20.22 -18.42 -5.49
N ARG A 121 19.04 -18.37 -4.88
CA ARG A 121 17.76 -18.35 -5.58
C ARG A 121 17.53 -17.06 -6.36
N ASN A 122 17.89 -15.90 -5.81
CA ASN A 122 17.88 -14.64 -6.55
C ASN A 122 18.79 -14.67 -7.78
N ALA A 123 19.94 -15.37 -7.72
CA ALA A 123 20.80 -15.56 -8.89
C ALA A 123 20.16 -16.45 -9.97
N HIS A 124 19.07 -17.14 -9.65
CA HIS A 124 18.31 -18.02 -10.54
C HIS A 124 16.89 -17.50 -10.84
N GLY A 125 16.60 -16.24 -10.52
CA GLY A 125 15.38 -15.55 -10.96
C GLY A 125 14.33 -15.30 -9.88
N ASP A 126 14.48 -15.87 -8.69
CA ASP A 126 13.59 -15.55 -7.57
C ASP A 126 13.73 -14.07 -7.15
N ASP A 127 12.70 -13.57 -6.49
CA ASP A 127 12.62 -12.20 -6.02
C ASP A 127 12.51 -12.12 -4.48
N ILE A 128 13.63 -12.42 -3.83
CA ILE A 128 13.73 -12.54 -2.38
C ILE A 128 14.50 -11.35 -1.79
N TYR A 129 13.87 -10.64 -0.86
CA TYR A 129 14.53 -9.61 -0.05
C TYR A 129 14.74 -10.11 1.38
N VAL A 130 16.01 -10.34 1.76
CA VAL A 130 16.31 -10.83 3.11
C VAL A 130 16.30 -9.69 4.12
N VAL A 131 15.61 -9.90 5.24
CA VAL A 131 15.65 -9.00 6.40
C VAL A 131 16.29 -9.68 7.60
N ASP A 132 17.03 -8.90 8.38
CA ASP A 132 17.72 -9.39 9.57
C ASP A 132 16.93 -9.09 10.85
N MET A 133 16.31 -10.13 11.43
CA MET A 133 15.70 -10.00 12.76
C MET A 133 16.63 -10.36 13.92
N GLU A 134 17.71 -11.10 13.67
CA GLU A 134 18.61 -11.54 14.75
C GLU A 134 19.38 -10.38 15.35
N TYR A 135 19.97 -9.52 14.52
CA TYR A 135 20.76 -8.38 14.95
C TYR A 135 20.18 -7.06 14.45
N GLY A 136 19.74 -7.03 13.19
CA GLY A 136 19.21 -5.84 12.51
C GLY A 136 17.92 -5.26 13.12
N ALA A 137 17.17 -6.05 13.89
CA ALA A 137 16.02 -5.56 14.65
C ALA A 137 16.42 -4.79 15.93
N GLY A 138 17.66 -4.94 16.41
CA GLY A 138 18.11 -4.29 17.64
C GLY A 138 17.40 -4.80 18.90
N LEU A 139 17.00 -6.08 18.90
CA LEU A 139 16.38 -6.73 20.05
C LEU A 139 17.37 -6.82 21.21
N ASN A 140 16.92 -6.45 22.41
CA ASN A 140 17.58 -6.84 23.64
C ASN A 140 17.00 -8.20 24.07
N TYR A 141 17.76 -9.27 23.86
CA TYR A 141 17.34 -10.65 24.16
C TYR A 141 17.06 -10.91 25.65
N HIS A 142 17.37 -9.99 26.57
CA HIS A 142 17.01 -10.14 27.98
C HIS A 142 15.70 -9.42 28.34
N THR A 143 15.42 -8.27 27.73
CA THR A 143 14.30 -7.39 28.14
C THR A 143 13.15 -7.33 27.15
N ASP A 144 13.38 -7.68 25.88
CA ASP A 144 12.39 -7.54 24.81
C ASP A 144 11.58 -8.83 24.58
N PHE A 145 11.58 -9.72 25.57
CA PHE A 145 10.99 -11.05 25.51
C PHE A 145 10.03 -11.26 26.69
N GLN A 146 8.87 -11.88 26.43
CA GLN A 146 7.90 -12.24 27.46
C GLN A 146 8.20 -13.61 28.09
N ASP A 147 8.85 -14.49 27.31
CA ASP A 147 9.35 -15.79 27.74
C ASP A 147 10.69 -16.08 27.05
N ARG A 148 11.24 -17.29 27.20
CA ARG A 148 12.55 -17.64 26.64
C ARG A 148 12.62 -17.62 25.10
N THR A 149 11.49 -17.52 24.42
CA THR A 149 11.35 -17.69 22.96
C THR A 149 10.62 -16.54 22.29
N HIS A 150 9.58 -15.99 22.91
CA HIS A 150 8.68 -15.03 22.28
C HIS A 150 9.02 -13.59 22.70
N PRO A 151 9.08 -12.66 21.73
CA PRO A 151 9.16 -11.23 22.02
C PRO A 151 7.97 -10.75 22.85
N ASN A 152 8.19 -9.69 23.63
CA ASN A 152 7.10 -8.89 24.19
C ASN A 152 6.73 -7.74 23.21
N ASN A 153 5.83 -6.84 23.62
CA ASN A 153 5.38 -5.74 22.77
C ASN A 153 6.54 -4.84 22.25
N THR A 154 7.55 -4.56 23.09
CA THR A 154 8.72 -3.78 22.67
C THR A 154 9.53 -4.53 21.62
N GLY A 155 9.74 -5.84 21.80
CA GLY A 155 10.42 -6.68 20.81
C GLY A 155 9.66 -6.79 19.50
N TYR A 156 8.34 -7.03 19.55
CA TYR A 156 7.51 -7.05 18.35
C TYR A 156 7.50 -5.70 17.61
N TYR A 157 7.51 -4.57 18.32
CA TYR A 157 7.61 -3.24 17.70
C TYR A 157 8.92 -3.05 16.93
N LYS A 158 10.04 -3.52 17.49
CA LYS A 158 11.35 -3.50 16.83
C LYS A 158 11.37 -4.37 15.57
N MET A 159 10.83 -5.60 15.65
CA MET A 159 10.68 -6.48 14.48
C MET A 159 9.76 -5.86 13.41
N ALA A 160 8.62 -5.30 13.82
CA ALA A 160 7.69 -4.61 12.93
C ALA A 160 8.36 -3.45 12.18
N SER A 161 9.29 -2.74 12.84
CA SER A 161 10.06 -1.66 12.20
C SER A 161 11.03 -2.16 11.12
N VAL A 162 11.52 -3.40 11.22
CA VAL A 162 12.32 -4.04 10.15
C VAL A 162 11.41 -4.39 8.97
N TRP A 163 10.30 -5.07 9.22
CA TRP A 163 9.31 -5.42 8.18
C TRP A 163 8.79 -4.18 7.45
N PHE A 164 8.43 -3.15 8.20
CA PHE A 164 7.91 -1.91 7.67
C PHE A 164 8.89 -1.23 6.70
N ARG A 165 10.17 -1.13 7.07
CA ARG A 165 11.20 -0.56 6.19
C ARG A 165 11.40 -1.38 4.92
N ALA A 166 11.27 -2.70 4.98
CA ALA A 166 11.37 -3.57 3.81
C ALA A 166 10.16 -3.41 2.90
N LEU A 167 8.94 -3.48 3.44
CA LEU A 167 7.69 -3.34 2.69
C LEU A 167 7.61 -2.02 1.91
N LYS A 168 8.02 -0.90 2.51
CA LYS A 168 8.03 0.42 1.85
C LYS A 168 8.84 0.47 0.55
N ARG A 169 9.77 -0.46 0.33
CA ARG A 169 10.56 -0.54 -0.92
C ARG A 169 9.80 -1.17 -2.07
N PHE A 170 8.76 -1.94 -1.77
CA PHE A 170 8.06 -2.80 -2.74
C PHE A 170 6.58 -2.48 -2.85
N LEU A 171 6.01 -1.76 -1.88
CA LEU A 171 4.65 -1.25 -1.97
C LEU A 171 4.55 -0.03 -2.89
N PRO A 172 3.41 0.15 -3.58
CA PRO A 172 3.09 1.41 -4.25
C PRO A 172 3.18 2.60 -3.28
N SER A 173 3.38 3.80 -3.82
CA SER A 173 3.45 5.02 -3.01
C SER A 173 2.16 5.18 -2.21
N PRO A 174 2.22 5.72 -0.97
CA PRO A 174 1.02 5.93 -0.19
C PRO A 174 -0.06 6.75 -0.89
N ILE A 175 -1.30 6.59 -0.47
CA ILE A 175 -2.40 7.44 -0.95
C ILE A 175 -2.10 8.89 -0.54
N PRO A 176 -2.12 9.85 -1.48
CA PRO A 176 -1.80 11.25 -1.20
C PRO A 176 -2.92 11.97 -0.45
N LEU A 177 -2.57 13.04 0.26
CA LEU A 177 -3.54 13.88 0.99
C LEU A 177 -4.46 14.59 0.01
N GLU A 178 -5.76 14.61 0.31
CA GLU A 178 -6.73 15.23 -0.58
C GLU A 178 -6.54 16.75 -0.69
N PRO A 179 -6.82 17.35 -1.86
CA PRO A 179 -6.75 18.80 -2.01
C PRO A 179 -7.73 19.52 -1.08
N LYS A 180 -7.35 20.69 -0.57
CA LYS A 180 -8.21 21.51 0.31
C LYS A 180 -8.62 22.81 -0.36
N ASN A 181 -9.56 23.53 0.26
CA ASN A 181 -9.96 24.88 -0.17
C ASN A 181 -10.33 25.00 -1.65
N LEU A 182 -11.06 23.99 -2.17
CA LEU A 182 -11.59 24.02 -3.52
C LEU A 182 -12.47 25.26 -3.70
N ARG A 183 -12.21 26.03 -4.75
CA ARG A 183 -12.94 27.26 -5.06
C ARG A 183 -13.00 27.49 -6.55
N VAL A 184 -14.08 28.12 -7.00
CA VAL A 184 -14.22 28.63 -8.36
C VAL A 184 -13.59 30.01 -8.43
N THR A 185 -12.62 30.21 -9.32
CA THR A 185 -11.88 31.49 -9.44
C THR A 185 -12.32 32.31 -10.66
N SER A 186 -12.88 31.66 -11.67
CA SER A 186 -13.43 32.32 -12.85
C SER A 186 -14.61 31.53 -13.38
N VAL A 187 -15.62 32.25 -13.89
CA VAL A 187 -16.82 31.67 -14.51
C VAL A 187 -17.14 32.44 -15.79
N GLY A 188 -17.16 31.70 -16.90
CA GLY A 188 -17.69 32.14 -18.18
C GLY A 188 -19.07 31.55 -18.46
N THR A 189 -19.55 31.76 -19.69
CA THR A 189 -20.78 31.13 -20.20
C THR A 189 -20.57 29.66 -20.52
N THR A 190 -19.39 29.30 -21.04
CA THR A 190 -19.06 27.92 -21.47
C THR A 190 -17.81 27.35 -20.80
N SER A 191 -17.26 28.04 -19.80
CA SER A 191 -16.09 27.58 -19.06
C SER A 191 -16.12 28.00 -17.60
N ALA A 192 -15.33 27.33 -16.77
CA ALA A 192 -15.06 27.77 -15.42
C ALA A 192 -13.69 27.28 -14.94
N THR A 193 -13.00 28.10 -14.18
CA THR A 193 -11.74 27.73 -13.53
C THR A 193 -11.98 27.35 -12.08
N ILE A 194 -11.56 26.15 -11.72
CA ILE A 194 -11.51 25.68 -10.33
C ILE A 194 -10.06 25.70 -9.86
N SER A 195 -9.86 25.98 -8.57
CA SER A 195 -8.55 25.94 -7.92
C SER A 195 -8.67 25.31 -6.54
N TRP A 196 -7.55 24.85 -6.01
CA TRP A 196 -7.44 24.21 -4.72
C TRP A 196 -6.09 24.52 -4.07
N THR A 197 -5.94 24.12 -2.82
CA THR A 197 -4.67 24.04 -2.12
C THR A 197 -4.16 22.61 -2.22
N ASP A 198 -2.95 22.45 -2.75
CA ASP A 198 -2.22 21.19 -2.63
C ASP A 198 -1.78 20.99 -1.18
N THR A 199 -2.07 19.83 -0.62
CA THR A 199 -1.66 19.47 0.75
C THR A 199 -0.89 18.16 0.80
N SER A 200 -0.61 17.60 -0.37
CA SER A 200 0.16 16.38 -0.54
C SER A 200 1.60 16.74 -0.95
N ASN A 201 2.52 15.81 -0.68
CA ASN A 201 3.90 15.89 -1.14
C ASN A 201 4.35 14.60 -1.86
N ASN A 202 3.42 13.66 -2.03
CA ASN A 202 3.65 12.34 -2.59
C ASN A 202 2.67 12.01 -3.73
N GLU A 203 1.95 13.00 -4.24
CA GLU A 203 1.07 12.88 -5.38
C GLU A 203 1.88 12.91 -6.68
N GLN A 204 1.48 12.07 -7.64
CA GLN A 204 1.91 12.17 -9.02
C GLN A 204 1.13 13.26 -9.77
N GLY A 205 -0.01 13.67 -9.22
CA GLY A 205 -0.80 14.79 -9.70
C GLY A 205 -2.24 14.77 -9.23
N PHE A 206 -3.11 15.39 -10.03
CA PHE A 206 -4.53 15.54 -9.72
C PHE A 206 -5.41 14.97 -10.83
N ARG A 207 -6.57 14.44 -10.47
CA ARG A 207 -7.61 14.01 -11.42
C ARG A 207 -8.89 14.77 -11.17
N ILE A 208 -9.51 15.21 -12.26
CA ILE A 208 -10.81 15.88 -12.26
C ILE A 208 -11.84 14.92 -12.84
N TYR A 209 -12.98 14.77 -12.18
CA TYR A 209 -14.09 13.94 -12.64
C TYR A 209 -15.40 14.70 -12.72
N TYR A 210 -16.23 14.33 -13.68
CA TYR A 210 -17.65 14.68 -13.74
C TYR A 210 -18.47 13.39 -13.63
N GLY A 211 -19.19 13.22 -12.52
CA GLY A 211 -19.68 11.91 -12.12
C GLY A 211 -18.51 10.93 -11.98
N ASN A 212 -18.54 9.83 -12.74
CA ASN A 212 -17.46 8.83 -12.79
C ASN A 212 -16.52 9.01 -14.00
N LYS A 213 -16.80 9.98 -14.89
CA LYS A 213 -15.99 10.22 -16.09
C LYS A 213 -14.76 11.05 -15.72
N LEU A 214 -13.57 10.53 -16.03
CA LEU A 214 -12.32 11.28 -15.95
C LEU A 214 -12.35 12.41 -16.99
N VAL A 215 -12.26 13.65 -16.51
CA VAL A 215 -12.24 14.87 -17.32
C VAL A 215 -10.81 15.26 -17.64
N ALA A 216 -9.91 15.20 -16.65
CA ALA A 216 -8.51 15.57 -16.81
C ALA A 216 -7.60 14.84 -15.83
N THR A 217 -6.36 14.58 -16.28
CA THR A 217 -5.23 14.20 -15.43
C THR A 217 -4.18 15.30 -15.52
N LEU A 218 -3.78 15.82 -14.37
CA LEU A 218 -2.87 16.94 -14.21
C LEU A 218 -1.58 16.44 -13.55
N GLY A 219 -0.47 17.15 -13.75
CA GLY A 219 0.80 16.84 -13.11
C GLY A 219 0.84 17.20 -11.62
N ALA A 220 1.87 16.74 -10.93
CA ALA A 220 2.17 17.09 -9.53
C ALA A 220 2.20 18.61 -9.31
N ASN A 221 1.89 19.05 -8.09
CA ASN A 221 1.82 20.48 -7.70
C ASN A 221 0.84 21.37 -8.49
N THR A 222 -0.01 20.79 -9.35
CA THR A 222 -1.04 21.58 -10.05
C THR A 222 -2.12 22.02 -9.08
N THR A 223 -2.46 23.31 -9.06
CA THR A 223 -3.42 23.89 -8.10
C THR A 223 -4.66 24.52 -8.75
N SER A 224 -4.80 24.41 -10.08
CA SER A 224 -5.97 24.90 -10.79
C SER A 224 -6.21 24.17 -12.11
N TYR A 225 -7.45 24.22 -12.58
CA TYR A 225 -7.85 23.68 -13.87
C TYR A 225 -9.04 24.46 -14.44
N THR A 226 -8.99 24.77 -15.74
CA THR A 226 -10.11 25.34 -16.47
C THR A 226 -10.89 24.24 -17.17
N ILE A 227 -12.17 24.15 -16.83
CA ILE A 227 -13.12 23.27 -17.46
C ILE A 227 -13.74 24.01 -18.64
N HIS A 228 -13.75 23.36 -19.80
CA HIS A 228 -14.30 23.89 -21.05
C HIS A 228 -15.59 23.13 -21.43
N ASP A 229 -16.20 23.55 -22.54
CA ASP A 229 -17.36 22.89 -23.16
C ASP A 229 -18.57 22.73 -22.23
N LEU A 230 -18.79 23.74 -21.38
CA LEU A 230 -19.96 23.81 -20.51
C LEU A 230 -21.13 24.50 -21.21
N ASN A 231 -22.34 24.15 -20.81
CA ASN A 231 -23.55 24.83 -21.26
C ASN A 231 -23.77 26.11 -20.40
N PRO A 232 -24.27 27.20 -21.00
CA PRO A 232 -24.65 28.39 -20.25
C PRO A 232 -25.78 28.14 -19.26
N ASN A 233 -25.75 28.87 -18.14
CA ASN A 233 -26.74 28.78 -17.05
C ASN A 233 -26.95 27.35 -16.52
N GLU A 234 -25.91 26.51 -16.47
CA GLU A 234 -25.97 25.14 -15.98
C GLU A 234 -25.11 24.94 -14.74
N ARG A 235 -25.56 24.03 -13.85
CA ARG A 235 -24.84 23.70 -12.60
C ARG A 235 -24.19 22.34 -12.72
N TYR A 236 -22.91 22.29 -12.40
CA TYR A 236 -22.08 21.10 -12.44
C TYR A 236 -21.52 20.79 -11.05
N LYS A 237 -21.32 19.49 -10.77
CA LYS A 237 -20.60 19.00 -9.61
C LYS A 237 -19.36 18.25 -10.10
N TYR A 238 -18.19 18.82 -9.85
CA TYR A 238 -16.91 18.21 -10.18
C TYR A 238 -16.27 17.60 -8.94
N THR A 239 -15.52 16.52 -9.14
CA THR A 239 -14.69 15.89 -8.12
C THR A 239 -13.22 16.16 -8.45
N VAL A 240 -12.45 16.55 -7.44
CA VAL A 240 -11.00 16.67 -7.49
C VAL A 240 -10.40 15.68 -6.50
N VAL A 241 -9.40 14.93 -6.93
CA VAL A 241 -8.58 14.05 -6.09
C VAL A 241 -7.11 14.27 -6.43
N SER A 242 -6.23 14.13 -5.44
CA SER A 242 -4.81 13.84 -5.70
C SER A 242 -4.66 12.34 -5.95
N TYR A 243 -3.65 11.92 -6.72
CA TYR A 243 -3.39 10.50 -6.97
C TYR A 243 -1.90 10.15 -6.92
N SER A 244 -1.62 8.90 -6.54
CA SER A 244 -0.30 8.27 -6.62
C SER A 244 -0.46 6.85 -7.20
N SER A 245 0.63 6.08 -7.23
CA SER A 245 0.57 4.66 -7.60
C SER A 245 -0.21 3.81 -6.59
N GLY A 246 -0.37 4.25 -5.33
CA GLY A 246 -1.22 3.58 -4.35
C GLY A 246 -2.70 3.96 -4.41
N GLY A 247 -3.08 4.86 -5.32
CA GLY A 247 -4.48 5.20 -5.58
C GLY A 247 -4.82 6.67 -5.43
N ASN A 248 -6.12 6.96 -5.42
CA ASN A 248 -6.65 8.32 -5.30
C ASN A 248 -6.90 8.67 -3.82
N SER A 249 -6.74 9.96 -3.49
CA SER A 249 -7.22 10.51 -2.22
C SER A 249 -8.74 10.43 -2.08
N ASN A 250 -9.25 10.81 -0.91
CA ASN A 250 -10.68 11.04 -0.73
C ASN A 250 -11.21 12.09 -1.72
N ASN A 251 -12.43 11.89 -2.20
CA ASN A 251 -13.11 12.79 -3.12
C ASN A 251 -13.38 14.16 -2.48
N ARG A 252 -13.01 15.23 -3.19
CA ARG A 252 -13.39 16.59 -2.84
C ARG A 252 -14.25 17.18 -3.95
N TYR A 253 -15.40 17.71 -3.58
CA TYR A 253 -16.38 18.19 -4.55
C TYR A 253 -16.38 19.71 -4.62
N ILE A 254 -16.62 20.23 -5.82
CA ILE A 254 -16.88 21.64 -6.05
C ILE A 254 -18.09 21.79 -6.97
N PHE A 255 -18.95 22.75 -6.66
CA PHE A 255 -20.06 23.11 -7.54
C PHE A 255 -19.68 24.31 -8.38
N VAL A 256 -19.94 24.22 -9.67
CA VAL A 256 -19.72 25.28 -10.65
C VAL A 256 -21.07 25.63 -11.26
N LYS A 257 -21.39 26.93 -11.35
CA LYS A 257 -22.56 27.42 -12.09
C LYS A 257 -22.05 28.36 -13.18
N THR A 258 -22.29 28.03 -14.45
CA THR A 258 -21.92 28.91 -15.56
C THR A 258 -22.80 30.14 -15.62
N LYS A 259 -22.28 31.22 -16.21
CA LYS A 259 -23.08 32.42 -16.50
C LYS A 259 -24.14 32.10 -17.55
N GLY A 260 -25.27 32.80 -17.50
CA GLY A 260 -26.25 32.77 -18.59
C GLY A 260 -25.70 33.44 -19.83
N ASP A 261 -26.10 32.93 -20.99
CA ASP A 261 -25.89 33.58 -22.27
C ASP A 261 -27.14 34.40 -22.59
N TYR A 262 -27.07 35.71 -22.37
CA TYR A 262 -28.19 36.62 -22.57
C TYR A 262 -27.93 37.47 -23.82
N ALA A 263 -28.74 37.26 -24.85
CA ALA A 263 -28.83 38.17 -25.99
C ALA A 263 -29.98 39.17 -25.75
N TRP A 264 -29.71 40.46 -25.94
CA TRP A 264 -30.73 41.51 -25.89
C TRP A 264 -30.69 42.34 -27.18
N LEU A 265 -31.87 42.61 -27.74
CA LEU A 265 -32.06 43.53 -28.88
C LEU A 265 -32.91 44.69 -28.38
N ILE A 266 -32.36 45.91 -28.43
CA ILE A 266 -33.12 47.14 -28.18
C ILE A 266 -33.31 47.84 -29.53
N ALA A 267 -34.55 47.86 -30.02
CA ALA A 267 -34.94 48.62 -31.20
C ALA A 267 -35.66 49.90 -30.77
N VAL A 268 -35.16 51.05 -31.21
CA VAL A 268 -35.78 52.37 -30.98
C VAL A 268 -36.28 52.89 -32.33
N ARG A 269 -37.57 53.22 -32.41
CA ARG A 269 -38.15 53.96 -33.54
C ARG A 269 -38.40 55.39 -33.11
N HIS A 270 -37.86 56.38 -33.82
CA HIS A 270 -38.21 57.78 -33.60
C HIS A 270 -39.56 58.09 -34.27
N ASN A 271 -40.34 58.99 -33.67
CA ASN A 271 -41.53 59.53 -34.31
C ASN A 271 -41.12 60.66 -35.27
N ILE A 272 -41.62 60.61 -36.51
CA ILE A 272 -41.62 61.76 -37.41
C ILE A 272 -42.93 62.49 -37.16
N LEU A 273 -42.85 63.71 -36.63
CA LEU A 273 -43.97 64.63 -36.62
C LEU A 273 -44.13 65.14 -38.05
N TYR A 274 -45.29 64.89 -38.66
CA TYR A 274 -45.70 65.51 -39.92
C TYR A 274 -46.16 66.94 -39.69
#